data_AF-A0AAP0GAC0-F1
#
_entry.id   AF-A0AAP0GAC0-F1
#
_cell.length_a   1.000
_cell.length_b   1.000
_cell.length_c   1.000
_cell.angle_alpha   90.00
_cell.angle_beta   90.00
_cell.angle_gamma   90.00
#
_symmetry.space_group_name_H-M   'P 1'
#
loop_
_entity.id
_entity.type
_entity.pdbx_description
1 polymer ?
#
loop_
_entity_poly.entity_id
_entity_poly.type
_entity_poly.pdbx_seq_one_letter_code
_entity_poly.pdbx_strand_id
1 'polypeptide(L)'
;MSISACRSEALASDLGFTIPSSEDEFKPSSGSSYGQGDDLIRILRELTVVQRNIANLQVELQGRKDDKNVAHLTHVSEMEKKCESLDRITSILKDVIQNKDRIIARLQQPYSLDCIPVEAEYQKQFSELLLKAASDYGALTASVSDFQWSQNFREPPSIWGEMLRPIPVALASCTRFFEAMSAMRESFVILQNRRVPPRSTSLTASDSSADDSKYFTP
;
A
#
# COMPACT_ATOMS: atom_id res chain seq x y z
N MET A 1 20.41 -30.00 -46.48
CA MET A 1 19.06 -29.41 -46.64
C MET A 1 18.00 -30.44 -46.23
N SER A 2 17.93 -30.86 -44.96
CA SER A 2 17.13 -32.07 -44.62
C SER A 2 16.50 -32.10 -43.22
N ILE A 3 16.47 -31.00 -42.46
CA ILE A 3 15.82 -30.99 -41.13
C ILE A 3 14.58 -30.09 -41.10
N SER A 4 14.58 -29.00 -41.88
CA SER A 4 13.41 -28.13 -42.02
C SER A 4 12.27 -28.80 -42.80
N ALA A 5 12.58 -29.61 -43.82
CA ALA A 5 11.59 -30.30 -44.64
C ALA A 5 10.77 -31.34 -43.84
N CYS A 6 11.42 -32.18 -43.04
CA CYS A 6 10.74 -33.19 -42.22
C CYS A 6 9.85 -32.59 -41.12
N ARG A 7 10.17 -31.37 -40.65
CA ARG A 7 9.35 -30.72 -39.61
C ARG A 7 8.05 -30.14 -40.18
N SER A 8 8.08 -29.69 -41.42
CA SER A 8 6.87 -29.30 -42.17
C SER A 8 5.98 -30.49 -42.56
N GLU A 9 6.58 -31.65 -42.89
CA GLU A 9 5.83 -32.88 -43.18
C GLU A 9 5.11 -33.44 -41.95
N ALA A 10 5.76 -33.42 -40.78
CA ALA A 10 5.14 -33.88 -39.53
C ALA A 10 3.95 -33.01 -39.09
N LEU A 11 4.02 -31.69 -39.31
CA LEU A 11 2.92 -30.76 -39.01
C LEU A 11 1.72 -30.92 -39.95
N ALA A 12 1.95 -31.33 -41.20
CA ALA A 12 0.87 -31.56 -42.16
C ALA A 12 0.06 -32.84 -41.85
N SER A 13 0.73 -33.90 -41.38
CA SER A 13 0.06 -35.14 -40.97
C SER A 13 -0.73 -35.00 -39.66
N ASP A 14 -0.25 -34.19 -38.71
CA ASP A 14 -0.94 -33.96 -37.43
C ASP A 14 -2.25 -33.15 -37.58
N LEU A 15 -2.39 -32.41 -38.69
CA LEU A 15 -3.58 -31.63 -39.06
C LEU A 15 -4.57 -32.41 -39.96
N GLY A 16 -4.34 -33.70 -40.20
CA GLY A 16 -5.28 -34.57 -40.91
C GLY A 16 -5.31 -34.43 -42.44
N PHE A 17 -4.32 -33.78 -43.05
CA PHE A 17 -4.21 -33.72 -44.51
C PHE A 17 -3.42 -34.92 -45.05
N THR A 18 -4.13 -35.87 -45.67
CA THR A 18 -3.51 -36.90 -46.51
C THR A 18 -3.12 -36.30 -47.87
N ILE A 19 -1.83 -36.29 -48.17
CA ILE A 19 -1.32 -35.96 -49.50
C ILE A 19 -1.60 -37.17 -50.41
N PRO A 20 -2.40 -37.04 -51.48
CA PRO A 20 -2.55 -38.12 -52.44
C PRO A 20 -1.27 -38.21 -53.27
N SER A 21 -0.65 -39.39 -53.27
CA SER A 21 0.42 -39.74 -54.21
C SER A 21 -0.04 -39.46 -55.63
N SER A 22 0.86 -38.84 -56.38
CA SER A 22 0.78 -38.66 -57.82
C SER A 22 0.47 -39.98 -58.53
N GLU A 23 -0.73 -40.09 -59.11
CA GLU A 23 -1.01 -40.79 -60.36
C GLU A 23 -2.49 -40.55 -60.76
N ASP A 24 -2.63 -40.00 -61.97
CA ASP A 24 -3.77 -40.02 -62.89
C ASP A 24 -4.99 -39.08 -62.81
N GLU A 25 -5.17 -38.45 -63.98
CA GLU A 25 -6.40 -38.16 -64.72
C GLU A 25 -7.19 -36.85 -64.49
N PHE A 26 -6.94 -35.94 -65.44
CA PHE A 26 -7.76 -34.79 -65.80
C PHE A 26 -9.19 -35.21 -66.17
N LYS A 27 -10.21 -34.74 -65.44
CA LYS A 27 -11.57 -34.60 -65.98
C LYS A 27 -12.31 -33.39 -65.41
N PRO A 28 -12.71 -32.41 -66.24
CA PRO A 28 -13.30 -31.17 -65.78
C PRO A 28 -14.82 -31.34 -65.60
N SER A 29 -15.26 -31.62 -64.37
CA SER A 29 -16.67 -31.47 -64.02
C SER A 29 -16.95 -30.00 -63.72
N SER A 30 -17.66 -29.40 -64.67
CA SER A 30 -18.14 -28.04 -64.71
C SER A 30 -19.32 -27.82 -63.76
N GLY A 31 -19.28 -26.72 -63.02
CA GLY A 31 -20.40 -26.18 -62.24
C GLY A 31 -19.96 -25.71 -60.85
N SER A 32 -19.73 -24.39 -60.69
CA SER A 32 -19.36 -23.68 -59.44
C SER A 32 -17.88 -23.53 -59.06
N SER A 33 -16.93 -23.58 -60.02
CA SER A 33 -15.49 -23.50 -59.69
C SER A 33 -14.91 -22.07 -59.59
N TYR A 34 -15.55 -21.06 -60.18
CA TYR A 34 -14.98 -19.70 -60.23
C TYR A 34 -15.00 -18.94 -58.89
N GLY A 35 -15.88 -19.29 -57.93
CA GLY A 35 -15.91 -18.62 -56.62
C GLY A 35 -14.91 -19.19 -55.60
N GLN A 36 -14.61 -20.49 -55.67
CA GLN A 36 -13.80 -21.18 -54.66
C GLN A 36 -12.31 -20.82 -54.74
N GLY A 37 -11.79 -20.59 -55.96
CA GLY A 37 -10.40 -20.13 -56.16
C GLY A 37 -10.18 -18.70 -55.67
N ASP A 38 -11.14 -17.81 -55.93
CA ASP A 38 -11.08 -16.41 -55.50
C ASP A 38 -11.21 -16.29 -53.97
N ASP A 39 -12.06 -17.11 -53.35
CA ASP A 39 -12.16 -17.22 -51.89
C ASP A 39 -10.86 -17.75 -51.26
N LEU A 40 -10.21 -18.75 -51.86
CA LEU A 40 -8.90 -19.25 -51.39
C LEU A 40 -7.81 -18.18 -51.49
N ILE A 41 -7.75 -17.44 -52.61
CA ILE A 41 -6.79 -16.35 -52.79
C ILE A 41 -7.04 -15.24 -51.75
N ARG A 42 -8.30 -14.92 -51.46
CA ARG A 42 -8.68 -13.97 -50.40
C ARG A 42 -8.18 -14.45 -49.04
N ILE A 43 -8.45 -15.70 -48.68
CA ILE A 43 -8.02 -16.30 -47.41
C ILE A 43 -6.49 -16.32 -47.29
N LEU A 44 -5.75 -16.64 -48.36
CA LEU A 44 -4.29 -16.63 -48.35
C LEU A 44 -3.71 -15.22 -48.14
N ARG A 45 -4.33 -14.19 -48.73
CA ARG A 45 -3.94 -12.79 -48.50
C ARG A 45 -4.22 -12.37 -47.06
N GLU A 46 -5.40 -12.71 -46.54
CA GLU A 46 -5.76 -12.46 -45.14
C GLU A 46 -4.81 -13.17 -44.17
N LEU A 47 -4.49 -14.44 -44.43
CA LEU A 47 -3.52 -15.21 -43.66
C LEU A 47 -2.14 -14.56 -43.69
N THR A 48 -1.70 -14.06 -44.85
CA THR A 48 -0.42 -13.35 -44.98
C THR A 48 -0.41 -12.04 -44.18
N VAL A 49 -1.52 -11.31 -44.15
CA VAL A 49 -1.68 -10.11 -43.32
C VAL A 49 -1.61 -10.47 -41.84
N VAL A 50 -2.34 -11.50 -41.42
CA VAL A 50 -2.34 -11.99 -40.03
C VAL A 50 -0.95 -12.47 -39.63
N GLN A 51 -0.24 -13.21 -40.48
CA GLN A 51 1.11 -13.69 -40.21
C GLN A 51 2.10 -12.53 -40.03
N ARG A 52 1.99 -11.47 -40.84
CA ARG A 52 2.78 -10.25 -40.68
C ARG A 52 2.43 -9.52 -39.38
N ASN A 53 1.15 -9.44 -39.03
CA ASN A 53 0.70 -8.82 -37.78
C ASN A 53 1.21 -9.59 -36.56
N ILE A 54 1.21 -10.93 -36.60
CA ILE A 54 1.77 -11.78 -35.54
C ILE A 54 3.26 -11.51 -35.36
N ALA A 55 4.03 -11.43 -36.45
CA ALA A 55 5.46 -11.13 -36.39
C ALA A 55 5.72 -9.73 -35.78
N ASN A 56 4.93 -8.72 -36.16
CA ASN A 56 5.04 -7.37 -35.59
C ASN A 56 4.75 -7.37 -34.08
N LEU A 57 3.68 -8.04 -33.66
CA LEU A 57 3.32 -8.15 -32.25
C LEU A 57 4.38 -8.91 -31.44
N GLN A 58 5.00 -9.94 -32.01
CA GLN A 58 6.10 -10.65 -31.37
C GLN A 58 7.31 -9.75 -31.12
N VAL A 59 7.68 -8.92 -32.10
CA VAL A 59 8.77 -7.94 -31.94
C VAL A 59 8.44 -6.91 -30.87
N GLU A 60 7.20 -6.39 -30.85
CA GLU A 60 6.77 -5.42 -29.85
C GLU A 60 6.74 -6.00 -28.42
N LEU A 61 6.23 -7.23 -28.27
CA LEU A 61 6.24 -7.94 -26.98
C LEU A 61 7.66 -8.21 -26.51
N GLN A 62 8.56 -8.62 -27.41
CA GLN A 62 9.96 -8.83 -27.08
C GLN A 62 10.63 -7.52 -26.67
N GLY A 63 10.37 -6.43 -27.39
CA GLY A 63 10.86 -5.10 -27.04
C GLY A 63 10.40 -4.65 -25.65
N ARG A 64 9.12 -4.83 -25.31
CA ARG A 64 8.60 -4.52 -23.95
C ARG A 64 9.19 -5.40 -22.87
N LYS A 65 9.47 -6.68 -23.17
CA LYS A 65 10.11 -7.60 -22.23
C LYS A 65 11.55 -7.17 -21.95
N ASP A 66 12.29 -6.79 -22.98
CA ASP A 66 13.67 -6.34 -22.84
C ASP A 66 13.75 -4.98 -22.14
N ASP A 67 12.85 -4.05 -22.46
CA ASP A 67 12.71 -2.78 -21.76
C ASP A 67 12.44 -2.98 -20.25
N LYS A 68 11.51 -3.86 -19.89
CA LYS A 68 11.26 -4.21 -18.47
C LYS A 68 12.49 -4.82 -17.79
N ASN A 69 13.30 -5.62 -18.50
CA ASN A 69 14.51 -6.22 -17.94
C ASN A 69 15.58 -5.16 -17.61
N VAL A 70 15.72 -4.15 -18.46
CA VAL A 70 16.74 -3.09 -18.29
C VAL A 70 16.22 -1.83 -17.59
N ALA A 71 14.91 -1.72 -17.40
CA ALA A 71 14.17 -0.62 -16.77
C ALA A 71 14.84 -0.07 -15.49
N HIS A 72 15.31 -0.95 -14.60
CA HIS A 72 15.95 -0.59 -13.35
C HIS A 72 17.32 0.12 -13.50
N LEU A 73 17.89 0.10 -14.70
CA LEU A 73 19.14 0.77 -15.09
C LEU A 73 18.90 1.90 -16.08
N THR A 74 17.81 1.86 -16.86
CA THR A 74 17.54 2.81 -17.95
C THR A 74 16.52 3.89 -17.59
N HIS A 75 15.59 3.61 -16.67
CA HIS A 75 14.63 4.62 -16.25
C HIS A 75 15.30 5.67 -15.37
N VAL A 76 15.12 6.93 -15.78
CA VAL A 76 15.60 8.11 -15.07
C VAL A 76 15.17 8.09 -13.59
N SER A 77 13.92 7.70 -13.28
CA SER A 77 13.44 7.63 -11.90
C SER A 77 14.20 6.62 -11.02
N GLU A 78 14.61 5.48 -11.57
CA GLU A 78 15.39 4.47 -10.81
C GLU A 78 16.84 4.94 -10.63
N MET A 79 17.41 5.63 -11.62
CA MET A 79 18.71 6.28 -11.50
C MET A 79 18.69 7.42 -10.47
N GLU A 80 17.66 8.26 -10.47
CA GLU A 80 17.49 9.36 -9.49
C GLU A 80 17.44 8.81 -8.06
N LYS A 81 16.64 7.75 -7.79
CA LYS A 81 16.62 7.10 -6.48
C LYS A 81 18.00 6.58 -6.05
N LYS A 82 18.78 6.03 -6.99
CA LYS A 82 20.15 5.57 -6.71
C LYS A 82 21.08 6.75 -6.40
N CYS A 83 20.97 7.86 -7.13
CA CYS A 83 21.71 9.09 -6.85
C CYS A 83 21.38 9.64 -5.47
N GLU A 84 20.10 9.76 -5.11
CA GLU A 84 19.67 10.21 -3.78
C GLU A 84 20.20 9.32 -2.66
N SER A 85 20.20 8.00 -2.87
CA SER A 85 20.77 7.04 -1.90
C SER A 85 22.27 7.22 -1.73
N LEU A 86 23.00 7.39 -2.84
CA LEU A 86 24.44 7.66 -2.83
C LEU A 86 24.75 9.00 -2.14
N ASP A 87 23.96 10.04 -2.39
CA ASP A 87 24.11 11.34 -1.74
C ASP A 87 23.88 11.25 -0.24
N ARG A 88 22.86 10.49 0.19
CA ARG A 88 22.60 10.23 1.61
C ARG A 88 23.78 9.50 2.27
N ILE A 89 24.28 8.43 1.66
CA ILE A 89 25.43 7.67 2.18
C ILE A 89 26.68 8.56 2.23
N THR A 90 26.90 9.34 1.18
CA THR A 90 28.02 10.29 1.09
C THR A 90 27.95 11.33 2.20
N SER A 91 26.75 11.88 2.48
CA SER A 91 26.55 12.84 3.57
C SER A 91 26.87 12.22 4.93
N ILE A 92 26.33 11.02 5.21
CA ILE A 92 26.60 10.31 6.47
C ILE A 92 28.10 10.06 6.65
N LEU A 93 28.77 9.57 5.60
CA LEU A 93 30.20 9.30 5.65
C LEU A 93 31.01 10.58 5.88
N LYS A 94 30.63 11.68 5.22
CA LYS A 94 31.24 13.00 5.43
C LYS A 94 31.06 13.47 6.87
N ASP A 95 29.89 13.28 7.46
CA ASP A 95 29.63 13.64 8.86
C ASP A 95 30.51 12.82 9.81
N VAL A 96 30.67 11.51 9.57
CA VAL A 96 31.56 10.66 10.37
C VAL A 96 33.01 11.11 10.26
N ILE A 97 33.48 11.45 9.06
CA ILE A 97 34.84 11.95 8.83
C ILE A 97 35.06 13.28 9.55
N GLN A 98 34.12 14.23 9.43
CA GLN A 98 34.20 15.54 10.09
C GLN A 98 34.18 15.42 11.62
N ASN A 99 33.46 14.44 12.16
CA ASN A 99 33.35 14.21 13.60
C ASN A 99 34.38 13.21 14.15
N LYS A 100 35.34 12.73 13.34
CA LYS A 100 36.26 11.65 13.70
C LYS A 100 36.96 11.89 15.03
N ASP A 101 37.53 13.08 15.25
CA ASP A 101 38.33 13.34 16.46
C ASP A 101 37.45 13.45 17.71
N ARG A 102 36.21 13.94 17.57
CA ARG A 102 35.21 13.93 18.65
C ARG A 102 34.81 12.50 19.01
N ILE A 103 34.59 11.64 18.01
CA ILE A 103 34.26 10.23 18.21
C ILE A 103 35.44 9.52 18.89
N ILE A 104 36.67 9.73 18.41
CA ILE A 104 37.89 9.20 19.01
C ILE A 104 38.01 9.66 20.47
N ALA A 105 37.84 10.95 20.76
CA ALA A 105 37.91 11.46 22.13
C ALA A 105 36.86 10.79 23.04
N ARG A 106 35.64 10.56 22.56
CA ARG A 106 34.61 9.85 23.32
C ARG A 106 34.90 8.36 23.52
N LEU A 107 35.51 7.70 22.55
CA LEU A 107 35.88 6.28 22.63
C LEU A 107 37.15 6.04 23.47
N GLN A 108 38.07 7.01 23.46
CA GLN A 108 39.32 6.97 24.23
C GLN A 108 39.17 7.51 25.65
N GLN A 109 38.09 8.24 25.95
CA GLN A 109 37.76 8.60 27.32
C GLN A 109 37.70 7.30 28.15
N PRO A 110 38.59 7.12 29.14
CA PRO A 110 38.42 6.03 30.09
C PRO A 110 37.03 6.21 30.70
N TYR A 111 36.18 5.18 30.58
CA TYR A 111 34.80 5.19 31.06
C TYR A 111 34.70 5.98 32.36
N SER A 112 33.96 7.09 32.35
CA SER A 112 33.91 8.03 33.47
C SER A 112 33.39 7.33 34.74
N LEU A 113 34.34 7.07 35.64
CA LEU A 113 34.37 6.75 37.07
C LEU A 113 33.18 6.15 37.87
N ASP A 114 31.91 6.34 37.52
CA ASP A 114 30.78 5.82 38.33
C ASP A 114 30.22 4.52 37.75
N CYS A 115 31.12 3.60 37.41
CA CYS A 115 30.75 2.23 37.14
C CYS A 115 30.60 1.50 38.47
N ILE A 116 29.39 1.04 38.81
CA ILE A 116 29.22 0.05 39.87
C ILE A 116 29.81 -1.25 39.31
N PRO A 117 30.94 -1.75 39.84
CA PRO A 117 31.46 -3.03 39.38
C PRO A 117 30.46 -4.11 39.77
N VAL A 118 30.09 -4.93 38.78
CA VAL A 118 29.19 -6.07 38.99
C VAL A 118 29.90 -7.30 38.48
N GLU A 119 30.08 -8.28 39.36
CA GLU A 119 30.65 -9.58 39.02
C GLU A 119 29.83 -10.22 37.90
N ALA A 120 30.49 -10.96 37.01
CA ALA A 120 29.84 -11.54 35.82
C ALA A 120 28.61 -12.40 36.15
N GLU A 121 28.61 -13.04 37.33
CA GLU A 121 27.49 -13.83 37.83
C GLU A 121 26.23 -13.02 38.16
N TYR A 122 26.36 -11.74 38.52
CA TYR A 122 25.23 -10.87 38.90
C TYR A 122 24.81 -9.89 37.80
N GLN A 123 25.54 -9.80 36.68
CA GLN A 123 25.25 -8.82 35.62
C GLN A 123 23.82 -8.93 35.08
N LYS A 124 23.32 -10.16 34.91
CA LYS A 124 21.94 -10.38 34.45
C LYS A 124 20.92 -9.84 35.45
N GLN A 125 21.06 -10.20 36.72
CA GLN A 125 20.14 -9.75 37.79
C GLN A 125 20.21 -8.23 37.98
N PHE A 126 21.40 -7.65 37.88
CA PHE A 126 21.61 -6.21 37.99
C PHE A 126 20.98 -5.44 36.84
N SER A 127 21.12 -5.92 35.60
CA SER A 127 20.45 -5.29 34.44
C SER A 127 18.93 -5.39 34.50
N GLU A 128 18.38 -6.51 34.98
CA GLU A 128 16.95 -6.66 35.25
C GLU A 128 16.45 -5.69 36.34
N LEU A 129 17.22 -5.56 37.43
CA LEU A 129 16.94 -4.60 38.50
C LEU A 129 16.97 -3.16 37.99
N LEU A 130 17.98 -2.79 37.19
CA LEU A 130 18.08 -1.46 36.60
C LEU A 130 16.90 -1.16 35.68
N LEU A 131 16.49 -2.12 34.86
CA LEU A 131 15.34 -1.93 33.97
C LEU A 131 14.05 -1.69 34.76
N LYS A 132 13.86 -2.44 35.86
CA LYS A 132 12.72 -2.27 36.77
C LYS A 132 12.77 -0.96 37.56
N ALA A 133 13.94 -0.58 38.05
CA ALA A 133 14.13 0.69 38.73
C ALA A 133 13.87 1.88 37.79
N ALA A 134 14.32 1.78 36.53
CA ALA A 134 14.07 2.80 35.52
C ALA A 134 12.58 2.93 35.18
N SER A 135 11.84 1.82 35.10
CA SER A 135 10.38 1.88 34.87
C SER A 135 9.65 2.51 36.05
N ASP A 136 10.07 2.21 37.27
CA ASP A 136 9.39 2.66 38.49
C ASP A 136 9.75 4.13 38.85
N TYR A 137 10.87 4.65 38.34
CA TYR A 137 11.35 6.00 38.62
C TYR A 137 10.34 7.10 38.23
N GLY A 138 9.62 6.91 37.12
CA GLY A 138 8.58 7.84 36.68
C GLY A 138 7.42 7.92 37.67
N ALA A 139 6.93 6.75 38.12
CA ALA A 139 5.84 6.66 39.10
C ALA A 139 6.27 7.21 40.47
N LEU A 140 7.51 6.94 40.88
CA LEU A 140 8.08 7.47 42.12
C LEU A 140 8.20 9.00 42.07
N THR A 141 8.66 9.56 40.95
CA THR A 141 8.74 11.02 40.74
C THR A 141 7.37 11.67 40.83
N ALA A 142 6.35 11.08 40.19
CA ALA A 142 4.97 11.55 40.28
C ALA A 142 4.44 11.49 41.72
N SER A 143 4.70 10.40 42.43
CA SER A 143 4.28 10.24 43.84
C SER A 143 4.97 11.24 44.78
N VAL A 144 6.26 11.54 44.55
CA VAL A 144 6.98 12.58 45.30
C VAL A 144 6.40 13.95 45.01
N SER A 145 6.07 14.26 43.75
CA SER A 145 5.41 15.53 43.42
C SER A 145 4.00 15.63 44.02
N ASP A 146 3.23 14.54 44.05
CA ASP A 146 1.91 14.51 44.68
C ASP A 146 2.01 14.73 46.20
N PHE A 147 3.02 14.14 46.83
CA PHE A 147 3.30 14.39 48.24
C PHE A 147 3.69 15.85 48.49
N GLN A 148 4.61 16.40 47.70
CA GLN A 148 4.98 17.82 47.79
C GLN A 148 3.79 18.75 47.53
N TRP A 149 2.94 18.40 46.56
CA TRP A 149 1.71 19.12 46.29
C TRP A 149 0.80 19.09 47.51
N SER A 150 0.53 17.91 48.10
CA SER A 150 -0.32 17.78 49.30
C SER A 150 0.26 18.50 50.54
N GLN A 151 1.58 18.53 50.71
CA GLN A 151 2.25 19.26 51.80
C GLN A 151 2.06 20.78 51.71
N ASN A 152 1.84 21.33 50.52
CA ASN A 152 1.58 22.75 50.36
C ASN A 152 0.18 23.17 50.81
N PHE A 153 -0.73 22.22 51.06
CA PHE A 153 -2.07 22.51 51.56
C PHE A 153 -2.10 22.35 53.07
N ARG A 154 -2.31 23.47 53.76
CA ARG A 154 -2.44 23.50 55.23
C ARG A 154 -3.89 23.32 55.65
N GLU A 155 -4.81 23.43 54.70
CA GLU A 155 -6.26 23.39 54.90
C GLU A 155 -6.79 21.95 54.97
N PRO A 156 -7.71 21.66 55.92
CA PRO A 156 -8.31 20.33 56.05
C PRO A 156 -9.07 19.88 54.78
N PRO A 157 -9.16 18.56 54.51
CA PRO A 157 -9.87 17.96 53.36
C PRO A 157 -11.31 18.46 53.13
N SER A 158 -11.97 19.00 54.16
CA SER A 158 -13.32 19.56 54.07
C SER A 158 -13.43 20.80 53.16
N ILE A 159 -12.39 21.63 53.06
CA ILE A 159 -12.40 22.87 52.25
C ILE A 159 -12.31 22.57 50.76
N TRP A 160 -11.70 21.44 50.39
CA TRP A 160 -11.55 21.00 49.01
C TRP A 160 -12.87 20.72 48.32
N GLY A 161 -13.85 20.19 49.07
CA GLY A 161 -15.19 19.94 48.55
C GLY A 161 -15.85 21.23 48.06
N GLU A 162 -15.64 22.35 48.75
CA GLU A 162 -16.16 23.65 48.34
C GLU A 162 -15.33 24.26 47.21
N MET A 163 -14.00 24.17 47.27
CA MET A 163 -13.10 24.69 46.24
C MET A 163 -13.25 23.98 44.89
N LEU A 164 -13.50 22.67 44.89
CA LEU A 164 -13.67 21.85 43.68
C LEU A 164 -15.11 21.86 43.15
N ARG A 165 -16.09 22.27 43.95
CA ARG A 165 -17.52 22.34 43.56
C ARG A 165 -17.77 23.07 42.22
N PRO A 166 -17.07 24.16 41.87
CA PRO A 166 -17.28 24.85 40.60
C PRO A 166 -16.91 24.01 39.37
N ILE A 167 -15.99 23.03 39.49
CA ILE A 167 -15.49 22.26 38.34
C ILE A 167 -16.59 21.36 37.75
N PRO A 168 -17.27 20.47 38.52
CA PRO A 168 -18.39 19.70 37.99
C PRO A 168 -19.53 20.57 37.47
N VAL A 169 -19.77 21.73 38.09
CA VAL A 169 -20.83 22.67 37.67
C VAL A 169 -20.50 23.27 36.30
N ALA A 170 -19.26 23.71 36.09
CA ALA A 170 -18.79 24.22 34.79
C ALA A 170 -18.78 23.12 33.72
N LEU A 171 -18.38 21.90 34.07
CA LEU A 171 -18.40 20.78 33.13
C LEU A 171 -19.84 20.41 32.73
N ALA A 172 -20.76 20.38 33.68
CA ALA A 172 -22.18 20.16 33.42
C ALA A 172 -22.81 21.30 32.59
N SER A 173 -22.38 22.56 32.75
CA SER A 173 -22.85 23.65 31.91
C SER A 173 -22.32 23.55 30.48
N CYS A 174 -21.04 23.18 30.30
CA CYS A 174 -20.47 22.88 28.99
C CYS A 174 -21.21 21.74 28.28
N THR A 175 -21.53 20.65 28.99
CA THR A 175 -22.31 19.53 28.44
C THR A 175 -23.70 19.99 28.00
N ARG A 176 -24.43 20.72 28.85
CA ARG A 176 -25.76 21.26 28.50
C ARG A 176 -25.71 22.23 27.32
N PHE A 177 -24.66 23.05 27.23
CA PHE A 177 -24.46 23.94 26.10
C PHE A 177 -24.22 23.17 24.81
N PHE A 178 -23.41 22.12 24.84
CA PHE A 178 -23.17 21.23 23.70
C PHE A 178 -24.45 20.51 23.25
N GLU A 179 -25.24 19.99 24.20
CA GLU A 179 -26.54 19.37 23.92
C GLU A 179 -27.51 20.36 23.27
N ALA A 180 -27.62 21.59 23.80
CA ALA A 180 -28.46 22.63 23.24
C ALA A 180 -28.03 23.02 21.81
N MET A 181 -26.72 23.17 21.57
CA MET A 181 -26.17 23.45 20.23
C MET A 181 -26.44 22.29 19.25
N SER A 182 -26.38 21.05 19.73
CA SER A 182 -26.68 19.86 18.93
C SER A 182 -28.17 19.81 18.55
N ALA A 183 -29.06 20.04 19.51
CA ALA A 183 -30.51 20.11 19.26
C ALA A 183 -30.90 21.27 18.31
N MET A 184 -30.22 22.41 18.41
CA MET A 184 -30.41 23.53 17.49
C MET A 184 -29.99 23.16 16.06
N ARG A 185 -28.86 22.45 15.90
CA ARG A 185 -28.40 21.94 14.60
C ARG A 185 -29.42 20.97 14.00
N GLU A 186 -29.92 20.02 14.78
CA GLU A 186 -30.96 19.08 14.33
C GLU A 186 -32.24 19.81 13.89
N SER A 187 -32.68 20.79 14.68
CA SER A 187 -33.83 21.63 14.33
C SER A 187 -33.64 22.38 13.01
N PHE A 188 -32.43 22.90 12.78
CA PHE A 188 -32.09 23.57 11.53
C PHE A 188 -32.11 22.62 10.33
N VAL A 189 -31.61 21.39 10.48
CA VAL A 189 -31.70 20.35 9.43
C VAL A 189 -33.16 20.02 9.12
N ILE A 190 -34.02 19.87 10.14
CA ILE A 190 -35.47 19.64 9.94
C ILE A 190 -36.10 20.81 9.17
N LEU A 191 -35.76 22.05 9.52
CA LEU A 191 -36.26 23.24 8.82
C LEU A 191 -35.75 23.32 7.38
N GLN A 192 -34.49 22.96 7.11
CA GLN A 192 -33.98 22.90 5.74
C GLN A 192 -34.73 21.88 4.90
N ASN A 193 -34.97 20.68 5.44
CA ASN A 193 -35.76 19.65 4.76
C ASN A 193 -37.19 20.11 4.46
N ARG A 194 -37.79 20.97 5.31
CA ARG A 194 -39.11 21.58 5.06
C ARG A 194 -39.09 22.81 4.14
N ARG A 195 -37.98 23.55 4.10
CA ARG A 195 -37.84 24.79 3.32
C ARG A 195 -37.47 24.53 1.85
N VAL A 196 -37.05 23.33 1.49
CA VAL A 196 -36.96 22.92 0.08
C VAL A 196 -38.38 22.75 -0.47
N PRO A 197 -38.86 23.61 -1.39
CA PRO A 197 -40.10 23.36 -2.12
C PRO A 197 -39.89 22.11 -2.98
N PRO A 198 -40.92 21.29 -3.26
CA PRO A 198 -40.78 20.19 -4.19
C PRO A 198 -40.40 20.75 -5.55
N ARG A 199 -39.11 20.66 -5.90
CA ARG A 199 -38.67 20.83 -7.28
C ARG A 199 -39.29 19.65 -8.01
N SER A 200 -40.40 19.93 -8.69
CA SER A 200 -41.18 18.97 -9.45
C SER A 200 -40.29 18.49 -10.60
N THR A 201 -39.58 17.39 -10.37
CA THR A 201 -39.09 16.52 -11.44
C THR A 201 -39.79 15.20 -11.25
N SER A 202 -40.79 15.02 -12.12
CA SER A 202 -41.61 13.84 -12.25
C SER A 202 -40.79 12.61 -12.64
N LEU A 203 -41.25 11.45 -12.13
CA LEU A 203 -41.16 10.11 -12.74
C LEU A 203 -39.73 9.55 -12.83
N THR A 204 -39.38 8.42 -12.23
CA THR A 204 -40.12 7.14 -12.22
C THR A 204 -39.82 6.32 -10.97
N ALA A 205 -40.88 5.72 -10.43
CA ALA A 205 -40.82 4.62 -9.49
C ALA A 205 -40.37 3.33 -10.20
N SER A 206 -39.53 2.56 -9.53
CA SER A 206 -39.57 1.09 -9.57
C SER A 206 -38.85 0.55 -8.34
N ASP A 207 -39.68 0.02 -7.44
CA ASP A 207 -39.34 -0.85 -6.32
C ASP A 207 -38.49 -2.06 -6.75
N SER A 208 -37.55 -2.43 -5.89
CA SER A 208 -37.36 -3.84 -5.50
C SER A 208 -36.58 -3.94 -4.19
N SER A 209 -37.33 -4.19 -3.10
CA SER A 209 -37.05 -5.09 -1.96
C SER A 209 -35.59 -5.44 -1.64
N ALA A 210 -35.05 -5.01 -0.50
CA ALA A 210 -35.16 -5.69 0.80
C ALA A 210 -34.45 -7.06 0.81
N ASP A 211 -33.22 -7.08 1.34
CA ASP A 211 -32.77 -8.17 2.19
C ASP A 211 -31.87 -7.60 3.29
N ASP A 212 -32.11 -8.07 4.50
CA ASP A 212 -31.70 -7.49 5.77
C ASP A 212 -30.77 -8.46 6.51
N SER A 213 -29.99 -7.91 7.44
CA SER A 213 -29.47 -8.59 8.65
C SER A 213 -28.13 -9.37 8.65
N LYS A 214 -27.11 -8.66 9.21
CA LYS A 214 -26.17 -9.02 10.33
C LYS A 214 -25.06 -10.05 10.07
N TYR A 215 -23.80 -9.85 10.51
CA TYR A 215 -23.33 -9.61 11.91
C TYR A 215 -22.00 -8.80 12.02
N PHE A 216 -21.90 -7.95 13.07
CA PHE A 216 -20.81 -7.69 14.07
C PHE A 216 -19.34 -8.03 13.67
N THR A 217 -18.22 -7.32 13.96
CA THR A 217 -17.69 -6.28 14.91
C THR A 217 -16.16 -6.16 14.62
N PRO A 218 -15.32 -5.38 15.34
CA PRO A 218 -15.51 -4.20 16.20
C PRO A 218 -15.09 -2.88 15.53
#